data_AF-A0AAW5QMH2-F1
#
_entry.id   AF-A0AAW5QMH2-F1
#
_cell.length_a   1.000
_cell.length_b   1.000
_cell.length_c   1.000
_cell.angle_alpha   90.00
_cell.angle_beta   90.00
_cell.angle_gamma   90.00
#
_symmetry.space_group_name_H-M   'P 1'
#
loop_
_entity.id
_entity.type
_entity.pdbx_description
1 polymer ?
#
loop_
_entity_poly.entity_id
_entity_poly.type
_entity_poly.pdbx_seq_one_letter_code
_entity_poly.pdbx_strand_id
1 'polypeptide(L)'
;MTIPFTPELFELIRENAGGHRPLLFGNARIITGDSLIGDFDRGDVLLGGSRVVGIGPGLLTAADDDGAIVIDCAGYVIVPAIVDVIRLRGLRPTSFRSPSALAPGNPATFAILPVSRDDSETDVLQRFIDDADAAHTVVVDGEIALWGGRSVHADDPTETPTATDVASDRHLGTWIDETDFVHQHLTADGRYDETRGGRPHAYQGSYRITGDRIDYRDDLGFWAFGEFVDGTLQHAGYTFHRA
;
A
#
# COMPACT_ATOMS: atom_id res chain seq x y z
N MET A 1 -6.87 23.47 -24.70
CA MET A 1 -6.36 22.28 -23.97
C MET A 1 -7.42 21.92 -22.95
N THR A 2 -8.08 20.79 -23.13
CA THR A 2 -9.00 20.24 -22.13
C THR A 2 -8.15 19.79 -20.95
N ILE A 3 -8.51 20.20 -19.74
CA ILE A 3 -7.85 19.74 -18.51
C ILE A 3 -8.50 18.39 -18.20
N PRO A 4 -7.77 17.26 -18.23
CA PRO A 4 -8.42 15.96 -18.11
C PRO A 4 -8.90 15.63 -16.69
N PHE A 5 -8.35 16.29 -15.67
CA PHE A 5 -8.66 16.06 -14.26
C PHE A 5 -9.65 17.10 -13.74
N THR A 6 -10.89 17.05 -14.22
CA THR A 6 -11.92 18.03 -13.81
C THR A 6 -12.60 17.63 -12.49
N PRO A 7 -13.17 18.59 -11.73
CA PRO A 7 -13.98 18.28 -10.55
C PRO A 7 -15.21 17.41 -10.88
N GLU A 8 -15.85 17.62 -12.04
CA GLU A 8 -17.04 16.87 -12.44
C GLU A 8 -16.72 15.38 -12.69
N LEU A 9 -15.57 15.11 -13.32
CA LEU A 9 -15.09 13.74 -13.50
C LEU A 9 -14.74 13.09 -12.16
N PHE A 10 -14.15 13.86 -11.24
CA PHE A 10 -13.87 13.36 -9.89
C PHE A 10 -15.15 13.00 -9.12
N GLU A 11 -16.17 13.85 -9.17
CA GLU A 11 -17.47 13.56 -8.55
C GLU A 11 -18.11 12.30 -9.16
N LEU A 12 -18.03 12.11 -10.47
CA LEU A 12 -18.49 10.88 -11.12
C LEU A 12 -17.76 9.63 -10.63
N ILE A 13 -16.43 9.71 -10.43
CA ILE A 13 -15.63 8.61 -9.88
C ILE A 13 -16.03 8.35 -8.41
N ARG A 14 -16.21 9.40 -7.62
CA ARG A 14 -16.61 9.31 -6.21
C ARG A 14 -18.01 8.72 -6.04
N GLU A 15 -18.94 9.06 -6.93
CA GLU A 15 -20.29 8.47 -6.97
C GLU A 15 -20.28 6.99 -7.39
N ASN A 16 -19.22 6.55 -8.07
CA ASN A 16 -18.97 5.14 -8.40
C ASN A 16 -18.31 4.35 -7.24
N ALA A 17 -18.27 4.91 -6.03
CA ALA A 17 -17.79 4.22 -4.83
C ALA A 17 -18.43 2.82 -4.70
N GLY A 18 -17.58 1.78 -4.61
CA GLY A 18 -17.99 0.37 -4.68
C GLY A 18 -17.64 -0.34 -5.99
N GLY A 19 -17.10 0.36 -6.99
CA GLY A 19 -16.43 -0.27 -8.14
C GLY A 19 -17.39 -0.91 -9.16
N HIS A 20 -18.63 -0.44 -9.24
CA HIS A 20 -19.63 -0.97 -10.17
C HIS A 20 -19.25 -0.78 -11.65
N ARG A 21 -18.52 0.31 -11.94
CA ARG A 21 -17.96 0.62 -13.25
C ARG A 21 -16.42 0.59 -13.17
N PRO A 22 -15.72 -0.10 -14.08
CA PRO A 22 -14.27 -0.04 -14.16
C PRO A 22 -13.75 1.39 -14.39
N LEU A 23 -12.51 1.68 -13.98
CA LEU A 23 -11.83 2.93 -14.33
C LEU A 23 -10.81 2.65 -15.42
N LEU A 24 -10.84 3.43 -16.51
CA LEU A 24 -9.86 3.35 -17.58
C LEU A 24 -9.06 4.65 -17.65
N PHE A 25 -7.74 4.57 -17.42
CA PHE A 25 -6.82 5.67 -17.65
C PHE A 25 -6.20 5.50 -19.03
N GLY A 26 -6.70 6.24 -20.02
CA GLY A 26 -6.35 6.04 -21.43
C GLY A 26 -5.34 7.05 -21.95
N ASN A 27 -4.71 6.75 -23.09
CA ASN A 27 -3.83 7.67 -23.82
C ASN A 27 -2.59 8.19 -23.07
N ALA A 28 -2.14 7.52 -22.01
CA ALA A 28 -0.96 7.92 -21.26
C ALA A 28 0.33 7.33 -21.85
N ARG A 29 1.47 7.98 -21.60
CA ARG A 29 2.74 7.25 -21.54
C ARG A 29 2.73 6.39 -20.26
N ILE A 30 3.20 5.17 -20.31
CA ILE A 30 3.15 4.24 -19.17
C ILE A 30 4.54 3.67 -18.93
N ILE A 31 5.08 3.92 -17.75
CA ILE A 31 6.25 3.21 -17.21
C ILE A 31 5.70 2.12 -16.31
N THR A 32 5.85 0.86 -16.73
CA THR A 32 5.25 -0.27 -16.02
C THR A 32 6.10 -0.74 -14.85
N GLY A 33 7.42 -0.62 -15.00
CA GLY A 33 8.37 -1.30 -14.11
C GLY A 33 8.27 -2.82 -14.21
N ASP A 34 7.63 -3.38 -15.25
CA ASP A 34 7.59 -4.81 -15.53
C ASP A 34 8.31 -5.10 -16.86
N SER A 35 9.32 -5.95 -16.81
CA SER A 35 10.22 -6.23 -17.93
C SER A 35 9.60 -7.16 -18.98
N LEU A 36 8.55 -7.89 -18.61
CA LEU A 36 7.81 -8.72 -19.55
C LEU A 36 6.86 -7.84 -20.38
N ILE A 37 6.13 -6.95 -19.70
CA ILE A 37 5.13 -6.10 -20.33
C ILE A 37 5.82 -4.99 -21.13
N GLY A 38 6.90 -4.43 -20.57
CA GLY A 38 7.58 -3.27 -21.15
C GLY A 38 6.78 -1.99 -20.97
N ASP A 39 7.38 -0.88 -21.36
CA ASP A 39 6.77 0.44 -21.26
C ASP A 39 6.01 0.80 -22.54
N PHE A 40 5.06 1.74 -22.43
CA PHE A 40 4.22 2.17 -23.55
C PHE A 40 4.35 3.68 -23.75
N ASP A 41 4.68 4.11 -24.97
CA ASP A 41 4.63 5.55 -25.34
C ASP A 41 3.20 6.10 -25.33
N ARG A 42 2.23 5.23 -25.65
CA ARG A 42 0.80 5.50 -25.56
C ARG A 42 0.07 4.19 -25.26
N GLY A 43 -0.55 4.11 -24.10
CA GLY A 43 -1.33 2.96 -23.67
C GLY A 43 -2.42 3.34 -22.67
N ASP A 44 -3.12 2.30 -22.23
CA ASP A 44 -4.24 2.39 -21.32
C ASP A 44 -3.98 1.52 -20.09
N VAL A 45 -4.54 1.93 -18.94
CA VAL A 45 -4.55 1.16 -17.68
C VAL A 45 -6.00 0.98 -17.26
N LEU A 46 -6.48 -0.26 -17.22
CA LEU A 46 -7.83 -0.61 -16.81
C LEU A 46 -7.82 -1.17 -15.40
N LEU A 47 -8.66 -0.61 -14.53
CA LEU A 47 -8.83 -1.02 -13.14
C LEU A 47 -10.15 -1.76 -12.94
N GLY A 48 -10.09 -2.87 -12.21
CA GLY A 48 -11.24 -3.58 -11.67
C GLY A 48 -11.18 -3.57 -10.15
N GLY A 49 -11.90 -2.65 -9.53
CA GLY A 49 -11.77 -2.37 -8.09
C GLY A 49 -10.34 -2.00 -7.73
N SER A 50 -9.76 -2.69 -6.74
CA SER A 50 -8.42 -2.39 -6.22
C SER A 50 -7.25 -2.93 -7.05
N ARG A 51 -7.52 -3.50 -8.23
CA ARG A 51 -6.49 -4.17 -9.05
C ARG A 51 -6.43 -3.63 -10.47
N VAL A 52 -5.24 -3.68 -11.04
CA VAL A 52 -5.04 -3.55 -12.48
C VAL A 52 -5.54 -4.83 -13.14
N VAL A 53 -6.51 -4.71 -14.05
CA VAL A 53 -7.05 -5.85 -14.81
C VAL A 53 -6.55 -5.88 -16.25
N GLY A 54 -6.10 -4.73 -16.77
CA GLY A 54 -5.52 -4.63 -18.11
C GLY A 54 -4.50 -3.51 -18.20
N ILE A 55 -3.47 -3.72 -19.02
CA ILE A 55 -2.49 -2.70 -19.38
C ILE A 55 -2.08 -2.87 -20.84
N GLY A 56 -1.86 -1.75 -21.53
CA GLY A 56 -1.43 -1.72 -22.92
C GLY A 56 -2.40 -0.96 -23.81
N PRO A 57 -2.14 -0.91 -25.12
CA PRO A 57 -2.97 -0.13 -26.04
C PRO A 57 -4.29 -0.83 -26.36
N GLY A 58 -5.35 -0.04 -26.54
CA GLY A 58 -6.60 -0.51 -27.14
C GLY A 58 -7.57 -1.15 -26.15
N LEU A 59 -7.50 -0.78 -24.87
CA LEU A 59 -8.41 -1.28 -23.85
C LEU A 59 -9.76 -0.56 -23.85
N LEU A 60 -9.91 0.51 -24.62
CA LEU A 60 -11.14 1.31 -24.68
C LEU A 60 -12.38 0.47 -25.04
N THR A 61 -12.28 -0.42 -26.03
CA THR A 61 -13.43 -1.25 -26.43
C THR A 61 -13.85 -2.23 -25.34
N ALA A 62 -12.89 -2.83 -24.65
CA ALA A 62 -13.18 -3.73 -23.52
C ALA A 62 -13.74 -2.97 -22.32
N ALA A 63 -13.30 -1.73 -22.11
CA ALA A 63 -13.79 -0.87 -21.05
C ALA A 63 -15.22 -0.37 -21.33
N ASP A 64 -15.53 -0.07 -22.60
CA ASP A 64 -16.87 0.38 -23.03
C ASP A 64 -17.94 -0.69 -22.81
N ASP A 65 -17.60 -1.98 -23.03
CA ASP A 65 -18.52 -3.11 -22.81
C ASP A 65 -19.03 -3.17 -21.35
N ASP A 66 -18.19 -2.78 -20.39
CA ASP A 66 -18.49 -2.74 -18.95
C ASP A 66 -18.89 -1.33 -18.47
N GLY A 67 -19.09 -0.38 -19.39
CA GLY A 67 -19.47 0.99 -19.08
C GLY A 67 -18.44 1.75 -18.24
N ALA A 68 -17.14 1.50 -18.45
CA ALA A 68 -16.08 2.12 -17.69
C ALA A 68 -16.15 3.65 -17.65
N ILE A 69 -15.62 4.25 -16.59
CA ILE A 69 -15.35 5.68 -16.54
C ILE A 69 -13.97 5.88 -17.16
N VAL A 70 -13.91 6.64 -18.26
CA VAL A 70 -12.68 6.89 -19.01
C VAL A 70 -12.07 8.23 -18.58
N ILE A 71 -10.80 8.18 -18.17
CA ILE A 71 -9.96 9.32 -17.84
C ILE A 71 -8.93 9.46 -18.97
N ASP A 72 -9.01 10.54 -19.74
CA ASP A 72 -8.05 10.82 -20.81
C ASP A 72 -6.74 11.37 -20.24
N CYS A 73 -5.69 10.56 -20.21
CA CYS A 73 -4.39 10.93 -19.67
C CYS A 73 -3.40 11.38 -20.76
N ALA A 74 -3.89 11.86 -21.91
CA ALA A 74 -3.05 12.44 -22.94
C ALA A 74 -2.19 13.59 -22.39
N GLY A 75 -0.87 13.53 -22.61
CA GLY A 75 0.10 14.49 -22.07
C GLY A 75 0.59 14.18 -20.66
N TYR A 76 0.20 13.02 -20.10
CA TYR A 76 0.65 12.54 -18.80
C TYR A 76 1.38 11.20 -18.92
N VAL A 77 2.20 10.92 -17.91
CA VAL A 77 2.89 9.65 -17.72
C VAL A 77 2.38 8.99 -16.44
N ILE A 78 2.03 7.71 -16.55
CA ILE A 78 1.65 6.85 -15.42
C ILE A 78 2.89 6.06 -14.99
N VAL A 79 3.22 6.11 -13.71
CA VAL A 79 4.35 5.40 -13.12
C VAL A 79 3.92 4.65 -11.86
N PRO A 80 4.61 3.58 -11.45
CA PRO A 80 4.28 2.91 -10.19
C PRO A 80 4.55 3.86 -9.01
N ALA A 81 3.62 3.92 -8.05
CA ALA A 81 3.79 4.79 -6.89
C ALA A 81 4.81 4.20 -5.88
N ILE A 82 5.03 2.89 -5.94
CA ILE A 82 6.04 2.19 -5.14
C ILE A 82 7.27 1.95 -6.00
N VAL A 83 8.36 2.62 -5.68
CA VAL A 83 9.63 2.50 -6.40
C VAL A 83 10.51 1.42 -5.77
N ASP A 84 10.72 0.30 -6.48
CA ASP A 84 11.75 -0.69 -6.10
C ASP A 84 13.12 -0.24 -6.60
N VAL A 85 13.87 0.45 -5.73
CA VAL A 85 15.23 0.94 -6.03
C VAL A 85 16.22 -0.19 -6.30
N ILE A 86 15.98 -1.40 -5.78
CA ILE A 86 16.86 -2.56 -6.01
C ILE A 86 16.69 -3.01 -7.47
N ARG A 87 15.45 -2.98 -7.98
CA ARG A 87 15.15 -3.22 -9.39
C ARG A 87 15.69 -2.12 -10.29
N LEU A 88 15.48 -0.85 -9.96
CA LEU A 88 16.01 0.28 -10.75
C LEU A 88 17.53 0.21 -10.92
N ARG A 89 18.24 -0.32 -9.93
CA ARG A 89 19.69 -0.50 -9.95
C ARG A 89 20.15 -1.82 -10.57
N GLY A 90 19.22 -2.66 -11.05
CA GLY A 90 19.52 -3.97 -11.63
C GLY A 90 20.10 -4.99 -10.63
N LEU A 91 19.92 -4.76 -9.33
CA LEU A 91 20.48 -5.58 -8.26
C LEU A 91 19.62 -6.80 -7.93
N ARG A 92 18.40 -6.86 -8.48
CA ARG A 92 17.53 -8.03 -8.45
C ARG A 92 17.29 -8.52 -9.89
N PRO A 93 17.29 -9.84 -10.12
CA PRO A 93 16.80 -10.40 -11.37
C PRO A 93 15.38 -9.90 -11.64
N THR A 94 15.05 -9.72 -12.91
CA THR A 94 13.70 -9.38 -13.33
C THR A 94 12.74 -10.50 -12.91
N SER A 95 11.95 -10.26 -11.85
CA SER A 95 10.86 -11.15 -11.51
C SER A 95 9.70 -10.90 -12.48
N PHE A 96 9.08 -11.98 -12.93
CA PHE A 96 7.78 -11.96 -13.59
C PHE A 96 6.77 -11.55 -12.50
N ARG A 97 6.17 -10.35 -12.60
CA ARG A 97 5.27 -9.74 -11.59
C ARG A 97 5.99 -9.25 -10.33
N SER A 98 6.74 -8.15 -10.44
CA SER A 98 7.10 -7.39 -9.24
C SER A 98 5.82 -6.94 -8.54
N PRO A 99 5.66 -7.12 -7.22
CA PRO A 99 4.47 -6.65 -6.50
C PRO A 99 4.26 -5.13 -6.61
N SER A 100 5.34 -4.39 -6.88
CA SER A 100 5.33 -2.95 -7.07
C SER A 100 5.17 -2.48 -8.52
N ALA A 101 5.17 -3.39 -9.51
CA ALA A 101 5.02 -3.00 -10.90
C ALA A 101 3.56 -2.69 -11.24
N LEU A 102 3.35 -1.85 -12.24
CA LEU A 102 2.04 -1.63 -12.84
C LEU A 102 1.78 -2.75 -13.87
N ALA A 103 1.13 -3.82 -13.41
CA ALA A 103 0.91 -5.02 -14.20
C ALA A 103 -0.44 -5.69 -13.84
N PRO A 104 -1.09 -6.41 -14.78
CA PRO A 104 -2.34 -7.10 -14.49
C PRO A 104 -2.22 -8.08 -13.32
N GLY A 105 -3.17 -7.98 -12.40
CA GLY A 105 -3.23 -8.73 -11.15
C GLY A 105 -2.60 -8.02 -9.95
N ASN A 106 -1.77 -7.00 -10.15
CA ASN A 106 -1.19 -6.22 -9.06
C ASN A 106 -2.19 -5.20 -8.49
N PRO A 107 -1.93 -4.70 -7.26
CA PRO A 107 -2.69 -3.57 -6.73
C PRO A 107 -2.64 -2.36 -7.67
N ALA A 108 -3.76 -1.66 -7.79
CA ALA A 108 -3.87 -0.46 -8.60
C ALA A 108 -3.29 0.75 -7.85
N THR A 109 -1.97 0.77 -7.73
CA THR A 109 -1.22 1.79 -6.96
C THR A 109 -0.18 2.48 -7.83
N PHE A 110 -0.50 3.69 -8.30
CA PHE A 110 0.30 4.43 -9.28
C PHE A 110 0.13 5.94 -9.17
N ALA A 111 1.11 6.67 -9.68
CA ALA A 111 1.09 8.12 -9.79
C ALA A 111 0.98 8.55 -11.26
N ILE A 112 0.28 9.66 -11.49
CA ILE A 112 0.13 10.29 -12.79
C ILE A 112 0.83 11.65 -12.75
N LEU A 113 1.82 11.84 -13.60
CA LEU A 113 2.63 13.04 -13.66
C LEU A 113 2.49 13.72 -15.03
N PRO A 114 2.58 15.05 -15.12
CA PRO A 114 2.70 15.72 -16.41
C PRO A 114 3.96 15.24 -17.15
N VAL A 115 3.86 15.07 -18.47
CA VAL A 115 5.03 14.80 -19.32
C VAL A 115 5.81 16.09 -19.55
N SER A 116 7.11 16.09 -19.30
CA SER A 116 8.02 17.11 -19.83
C SER A 116 8.61 16.64 -21.17
N ARG A 117 8.87 17.58 -22.08
CA ARG A 117 9.17 17.31 -23.51
C ARG A 117 10.43 16.48 -23.75
N ASP A 118 11.33 16.42 -22.77
CA ASP A 118 12.63 15.75 -22.88
C ASP A 118 12.83 14.64 -21.83
N ASP A 119 11.79 14.25 -21.08
CA ASP A 119 11.92 13.28 -19.99
C ASP A 119 12.24 11.87 -20.53
N SER A 120 13.42 11.34 -20.18
CA SER A 120 13.66 9.88 -20.23
C SER A 120 12.84 9.19 -19.13
N GLU A 121 12.69 7.86 -19.22
CA GLU A 121 12.01 7.07 -18.17
C GLU A 121 12.63 7.32 -16.77
N THR A 122 13.96 7.38 -16.73
CA THR A 122 14.73 7.67 -15.52
C THR A 122 14.42 9.07 -14.99
N ASP A 123 14.27 10.07 -15.87
CA ASP A 123 14.01 11.45 -15.45
C ASP A 123 12.62 11.60 -14.80
N VAL A 124 11.60 10.92 -15.34
CA VAL A 124 10.26 10.90 -14.75
C VAL A 124 10.30 10.30 -13.34
N LEU A 125 10.92 9.14 -13.20
CA LEU A 125 10.99 8.44 -11.92
C LEU A 125 11.84 9.22 -10.91
N GLN A 126 12.99 9.76 -11.33
CA GLN A 126 13.85 10.57 -10.46
C GLN A 126 13.12 11.82 -9.98
N ARG A 127 12.41 12.52 -10.86
CA ARG A 127 11.57 13.66 -10.50
C ARG A 127 10.51 13.29 -9.47
N PHE A 128 9.83 12.16 -9.64
CA PHE A 128 8.82 11.71 -8.69
C PHE A 128 9.43 11.34 -7.31
N ILE A 129 10.63 10.76 -7.31
CA ILE A 129 11.36 10.43 -6.08
C ILE A 129 11.81 11.70 -5.34
N ASP A 130 12.30 12.70 -6.09
CA ASP A 130 12.83 13.94 -5.54
C ASP A 130 11.71 14.89 -5.08
N ASP A 131 10.56 14.87 -5.75
CA ASP A 131 9.39 15.70 -5.48
C ASP A 131 8.09 14.89 -5.64
N ALA A 132 7.56 14.40 -4.52
CA ALA A 132 6.30 13.66 -4.50
C ALA A 132 5.10 14.55 -4.90
N ASP A 133 5.18 15.86 -4.70
CA ASP A 133 4.14 16.83 -5.09
C ASP A 133 4.11 17.08 -6.61
N ALA A 134 5.09 16.55 -7.35
CA ALA A 134 5.07 16.54 -8.81
C ALA A 134 3.97 15.61 -9.38
N ALA A 135 3.41 14.72 -8.58
CA ALA A 135 2.25 13.92 -8.96
C ALA A 135 1.01 14.81 -9.06
N HIS A 136 0.31 14.71 -10.19
CA HIS A 136 -0.95 15.41 -10.38
C HIS A 136 -2.13 14.60 -9.84
N THR A 137 -2.06 13.28 -9.99
CA THR A 137 -3.05 12.33 -9.47
C THR A 137 -2.31 11.12 -8.90
N VAL A 138 -2.81 10.57 -7.79
CA VAL A 138 -2.29 9.34 -7.17
C VAL A 138 -3.46 8.41 -6.90
N VAL A 139 -3.30 7.16 -7.34
CA VAL A 139 -4.23 6.07 -7.09
C VAL A 139 -3.56 5.11 -6.11
N VAL A 140 -4.28 4.72 -5.05
CA VAL A 140 -3.83 3.75 -4.04
C VAL A 140 -4.89 2.68 -3.93
N ASP A 141 -4.51 1.44 -4.25
CA ASP A 141 -5.40 0.27 -4.24
C ASP A 141 -6.73 0.53 -4.96
N GLY A 142 -6.66 1.20 -6.12
CA GLY A 142 -7.80 1.52 -6.99
C GLY A 142 -8.57 2.78 -6.62
N GLU A 143 -8.29 3.37 -5.45
CA GLU A 143 -8.94 4.59 -4.97
C GLU A 143 -8.11 5.83 -5.30
N ILE A 144 -8.78 6.93 -5.66
CA ILE A 144 -8.11 8.21 -5.94
C ILE A 144 -7.73 8.89 -4.62
N ALA A 145 -6.44 8.91 -4.29
CA ALA A 145 -5.91 9.55 -3.07
C ALA A 145 -5.50 11.02 -3.29
N LEU A 146 -5.05 11.36 -4.49
CA LEU A 146 -4.71 12.72 -4.92
C LEU A 146 -5.40 12.99 -6.26
N TRP A 147 -6.06 14.13 -6.40
CA TRP A 147 -6.70 14.55 -7.65
C TRP A 147 -6.39 16.00 -7.96
N GLY A 148 -5.83 16.27 -9.14
CA GLY A 148 -5.53 17.64 -9.57
C GLY A 148 -4.54 18.37 -8.67
N GLY A 149 -3.60 17.64 -8.04
CA GLY A 149 -2.64 18.17 -7.07
C GLY A 149 -3.22 18.43 -5.67
N ARG A 150 -4.42 17.94 -5.36
CA ARG A 150 -5.07 18.10 -4.05
C ARG A 150 -5.33 16.73 -3.43
N SER A 151 -4.98 16.55 -2.16
CA SER A 151 -5.29 15.32 -1.43
C SER A 151 -6.80 15.22 -1.21
N VAL A 152 -7.36 14.06 -1.52
CA VAL A 152 -8.79 13.76 -1.41
C VAL A 152 -9.20 13.60 0.05
N HIS A 153 -8.29 13.12 0.90
CA HIS A 153 -8.51 12.90 2.33
C HIS A 153 -7.90 13.99 3.23
N ALA A 154 -7.39 15.10 2.67
CA ALA A 154 -6.73 16.16 3.45
C ALA A 154 -7.65 16.79 4.52
N ASP A 155 -8.96 16.71 4.32
CA ASP A 155 -9.98 17.22 5.25
C ASP A 155 -10.43 16.19 6.30
N ASP A 156 -9.85 14.97 6.32
CA ASP A 156 -10.08 13.99 7.38
C ASP A 156 -8.82 13.81 8.24
N PRO A 157 -8.55 14.71 9.21
CA PRO A 157 -7.47 14.56 10.17
C PRO A 157 -7.69 13.40 11.15
N THR A 158 -8.73 12.57 10.97
CA THR A 158 -9.26 11.67 11.99
C THR A 158 -8.86 10.20 11.83
N GLU A 159 -7.98 9.86 10.90
CA GLU A 159 -7.37 8.52 10.86
C GLU A 159 -5.85 8.59 11.02
N THR A 160 -5.39 9.19 12.11
CA THR A 160 -4.45 8.40 12.90
C THR A 160 -5.24 7.18 13.35
N PRO A 161 -4.88 5.92 13.04
CA PRO A 161 -5.57 4.78 13.60
C PRO A 161 -5.42 4.85 15.10
N THR A 162 -6.40 5.47 15.73
CA THR A 162 -6.63 5.44 17.17
C THR A 162 -7.30 4.11 17.45
N ALA A 163 -6.69 3.02 16.97
CA ALA A 163 -6.96 1.69 17.42
C ALA A 163 -6.34 1.58 18.81
N THR A 164 -7.00 2.21 19.78
CA THR A 164 -7.01 1.67 21.12
C THR A 164 -8.00 0.51 21.06
N ASP A 165 -7.60 -0.58 20.38
CA ASP A 165 -8.32 -1.83 20.58
C ASP A 165 -7.87 -2.30 21.96
N VAL A 166 -8.71 -2.01 22.95
CA VAL A 166 -8.53 -2.44 24.33
C VAL A 166 -8.31 -3.94 24.25
N ALA A 167 -7.11 -4.41 24.60
CA ALA A 167 -6.74 -5.81 24.47
C ALA A 167 -7.85 -6.66 25.09
N SER A 168 -8.62 -7.36 24.24
CA SER A 168 -9.72 -8.18 24.73
C SER A 168 -9.17 -9.23 25.71
N ASP A 169 -9.96 -9.66 26.68
CA ASP A 169 -9.57 -10.65 27.71
C ASP A 169 -8.88 -11.91 27.13
N ARG A 170 -9.11 -12.22 25.85
CA ARG A 170 -8.45 -13.32 25.12
C ARG A 170 -6.93 -13.17 24.99
N HIS A 171 -6.41 -11.95 24.99
CA HIS A 171 -4.98 -11.66 24.81
C HIS A 171 -4.24 -11.46 26.12
N LEU A 172 -4.95 -11.06 27.17
CA LEU A 172 -4.36 -10.77 28.47
C LEU A 172 -3.89 -12.05 29.16
N GLY A 173 -2.87 -11.88 30.01
CA GLY A 173 -2.26 -12.96 30.78
C GLY A 173 -0.88 -13.36 30.27
N THR A 174 -0.39 -14.48 30.78
CA THR A 174 0.95 -14.98 30.44
C THR A 174 0.89 -15.91 29.24
N TRP A 175 1.78 -15.64 28.29
CA TRP A 175 2.09 -16.43 27.13
C TRP A 175 3.46 -17.06 27.36
N ILE A 176 3.57 -18.38 27.23
CA ILE A 176 4.77 -19.15 27.53
C ILE A 176 5.20 -19.84 26.25
N ASP A 177 6.47 -19.72 25.88
CA ASP A 177 6.99 -20.40 24.70
C ASP A 177 7.00 -21.92 24.89
N GLU A 178 7.14 -22.67 23.79
CA GLU A 178 7.16 -24.13 23.81
C GLU A 178 8.20 -24.75 24.76
N THR A 179 9.25 -24.00 25.11
CA THR A 179 10.36 -24.48 25.94
C THR A 179 10.35 -23.98 27.39
N ASP A 180 9.34 -23.22 27.81
CA ASP A 180 9.27 -22.58 29.15
C ASP A 180 10.48 -21.67 29.42
N PHE A 181 11.09 -21.15 28.35
CA PHE A 181 12.25 -20.28 28.41
C PHE A 181 11.86 -18.79 28.39
N VAL A 182 10.80 -18.42 27.68
CA VAL A 182 10.31 -17.05 27.55
C VAL A 182 8.86 -16.97 28.01
N HIS A 183 8.60 -16.14 29.00
CA HIS A 183 7.25 -15.89 29.50
C HIS A 183 6.92 -14.42 29.24
N GLN A 184 5.95 -14.18 28.36
CA GLN A 184 5.46 -12.86 27.98
C GLN A 184 4.13 -12.60 28.71
N HIS A 185 4.12 -11.69 29.66
CA HIS A 185 2.90 -11.30 30.37
C HIS A 185 2.31 -10.02 29.80
N LEU A 186 1.04 -10.05 29.38
CA LEU A 186 0.30 -8.90 28.86
C LEU A 186 -0.75 -8.44 29.88
N THR A 187 -0.65 -7.19 30.33
CA THR A 187 -1.54 -6.61 31.34
C THR A 187 -2.62 -5.73 30.72
N ALA A 188 -3.73 -5.54 31.45
CA ALA A 188 -4.90 -4.78 30.99
C ALA A 188 -4.63 -3.28 30.79
N ASP A 189 -3.61 -2.72 31.46
CA ASP A 189 -3.16 -1.33 31.29
C ASP A 189 -2.26 -1.12 30.06
N GLY A 190 -2.15 -2.13 29.19
CA GLY A 190 -1.38 -2.03 27.94
C GLY A 190 0.12 -2.16 28.13
N ARG A 191 0.56 -2.80 29.22
CA ARG A 191 1.96 -3.05 29.53
C ARG A 191 2.32 -4.53 29.35
N TYR A 192 3.56 -4.80 28.98
CA TYR A 192 4.07 -6.16 28.97
C TYR A 192 5.30 -6.30 29.86
N ASP A 193 5.50 -7.52 30.34
CA ASP A 193 6.70 -7.96 31.02
C ASP A 193 7.16 -9.29 30.42
N GLU A 194 8.40 -9.34 29.94
CA GLU A 194 9.03 -10.57 29.48
C GLU A 194 9.99 -11.09 30.56
N THR A 195 9.85 -12.35 30.94
CA THR A 195 10.84 -13.11 31.68
C THR A 195 11.56 -14.05 30.73
N ARG A 196 12.90 -14.12 30.78
CA ARG A 196 13.70 -14.96 29.89
C ARG A 196 14.74 -15.78 30.62
N GLY A 197 14.69 -17.11 30.49
CA GLY A 197 15.59 -18.04 31.18
C GLY A 197 15.62 -17.84 32.69
N GLY A 198 14.48 -17.48 33.30
CA GLY A 198 14.37 -17.16 34.71
C GLY A 198 14.88 -15.77 35.12
N ARG A 199 15.34 -14.92 34.19
CA ARG A 199 15.61 -13.50 34.44
C ARG A 199 14.29 -12.72 34.32
N PRO A 200 13.67 -12.28 35.43
CA PRO A 200 12.45 -11.47 35.37
C PRO A 200 12.75 -10.10 34.79
N HIS A 201 11.73 -9.41 34.26
CA HIS A 201 11.87 -8.06 33.72
C HIS A 201 12.97 -7.98 32.65
N ALA A 202 13.14 -9.06 31.87
CA ALA A 202 14.14 -9.15 30.82
C ALA A 202 13.93 -8.06 29.76
N TYR A 203 12.66 -7.81 29.45
CA TYR A 203 12.13 -6.73 28.62
C TYR A 203 10.78 -6.27 29.18
N GLN A 204 10.50 -4.98 29.08
CA GLN A 204 9.26 -4.38 29.59
C GLN A 204 8.92 -3.18 28.74
N GLY A 205 7.62 -2.99 28.51
CA GLY A 205 7.19 -1.89 27.68
C GLY A 205 5.69 -1.77 27.57
N SER A 206 5.26 -0.93 26.65
CA SER A 206 3.86 -0.86 26.23
C SER A 206 3.62 -1.77 25.04
N TYR A 207 2.38 -2.21 24.85
CA TYR A 207 1.98 -2.92 23.64
C TYR A 207 0.68 -2.37 23.10
N ARG A 208 0.44 -2.61 21.81
CA ARG A 208 -0.83 -2.32 21.12
C ARG A 208 -1.20 -3.51 20.25
N ILE A 209 -2.49 -3.85 20.24
CA ILE A 209 -3.03 -4.91 19.39
C ILE A 209 -3.88 -4.25 18.28
N THR A 210 -3.68 -4.67 17.04
CA THR A 210 -4.48 -4.26 15.88
C THR A 210 -4.87 -5.51 15.10
N GLY A 211 -6.13 -5.95 15.22
CA GLY A 211 -6.59 -7.20 14.61
C GLY A 211 -5.91 -8.42 15.25
N ASP A 212 -5.12 -9.14 14.46
CA ASP A 212 -4.29 -10.27 14.88
C ASP A 212 -2.81 -9.88 15.14
N ARG A 213 -2.40 -8.64 14.88
CA ARG A 213 -1.05 -8.17 15.15
C ARG A 213 -0.92 -7.54 16.54
N ILE A 214 0.20 -7.78 17.22
CA ILE A 214 0.63 -7.06 18.41
C ILE A 214 1.96 -6.37 18.16
N ASP A 215 2.04 -5.08 18.46
CA ASP A 215 3.26 -4.28 18.41
C ASP A 215 3.69 -3.90 19.82
N TYR A 216 4.97 -4.10 20.11
CA TYR A 216 5.61 -3.81 21.39
C TYR A 216 6.50 -2.58 21.25
N ARG A 217 6.42 -1.68 22.22
CA ARG A 217 7.35 -0.57 22.42
C ARG A 217 8.02 -0.75 23.78
N ASP A 218 9.23 -1.29 23.76
CA ASP A 218 10.04 -1.52 24.94
C ASP A 218 10.52 -0.19 25.55
N ASP A 219 10.68 -0.15 26.87
CA ASP A 219 11.17 1.02 27.60
C ASP A 219 12.63 1.37 27.24
N LEU A 220 13.42 0.41 26.73
CA LEU A 220 14.74 0.64 26.15
C LEU A 220 14.68 1.30 24.77
N GLY A 221 13.48 1.45 24.19
CA GLY A 221 13.25 2.21 22.97
C GLY A 221 13.38 1.42 21.68
N PHE A 222 13.37 0.08 21.72
CA PHE A 222 13.20 -0.73 20.51
C PHE A 222 11.72 -1.09 20.28
N TRP A 223 11.40 -1.46 19.04
CA TRP A 223 10.10 -2.02 18.67
C TRP A 223 10.24 -3.49 18.36
N ALA A 224 9.22 -4.26 18.69
CA ALA A 224 9.09 -5.64 18.28
C ALA A 224 7.63 -5.91 17.91
N PHE A 225 7.36 -7.01 17.23
CA PHE A 225 5.99 -7.37 16.86
C PHE A 225 5.76 -8.86 16.98
N GLY A 226 4.49 -9.24 17.13
CA GLY A 226 4.04 -10.61 17.00
C GLY A 226 2.67 -10.69 16.33
N GLU A 227 2.24 -11.90 16.04
CA GLU A 227 0.95 -12.19 15.40
C GLU A 227 0.23 -13.31 16.16
N PHE A 228 -1.07 -13.14 16.36
CA PHE A 228 -1.94 -14.15 16.95
C PHE A 228 -2.48 -15.06 15.84
N VAL A 229 -1.95 -16.28 15.75
CA VAL A 229 -2.34 -17.26 14.72
C VAL A 229 -2.87 -18.51 15.40
N ASP A 230 -4.10 -18.91 15.07
CA ASP A 230 -4.77 -20.11 15.58
C ASP A 230 -4.71 -20.28 17.11
N GLY A 231 -4.84 -19.16 17.84
CA GLY A 231 -4.81 -19.15 19.31
C GLY A 231 -3.42 -19.18 19.95
N THR A 232 -2.35 -19.13 19.14
CA THR A 232 -0.96 -18.96 19.60
C THR A 232 -0.47 -17.53 19.33
N LEU A 233 0.56 -17.09 20.06
CA LEU A 233 1.27 -15.85 19.76
C LEU A 233 2.62 -16.19 19.12
N GLN A 234 2.82 -15.76 17.87
CA GLN A 234 4.07 -15.91 17.14
C GLN A 234 4.89 -14.62 17.31
N HIS A 235 6.03 -14.69 18.00
CA HIS A 235 6.83 -13.50 18.30
C HIS A 235 8.33 -13.81 18.40
N ALA A 236 9.17 -13.04 17.71
CA ALA A 236 10.64 -13.14 17.76
C ALA A 236 11.21 -14.56 17.49
N GLY A 237 10.50 -15.37 16.70
CA GLY A 237 10.87 -16.75 16.40
C GLY A 237 10.39 -17.78 17.43
N TYR A 238 9.61 -17.37 18.43
CA TYR A 238 8.97 -18.22 19.42
C TYR A 238 7.47 -18.37 19.12
N THR A 239 6.94 -19.57 19.33
CA THR A 239 5.51 -19.84 19.44
C THR A 239 5.16 -19.85 20.92
N PHE A 240 4.27 -18.95 21.33
CA PHE A 240 3.78 -18.92 22.70
C PHE A 240 2.36 -19.47 22.80
N HIS A 241 2.12 -20.20 23.88
CA HIS A 241 0.82 -20.69 24.29
C HIS A 241 0.36 -19.94 25.53
N ARG A 242 -0.94 -19.71 25.63
CA ARG A 242 -1.53 -19.12 26.82
C ARG A 242 -1.42 -20.11 27.99
N ALA A 243 -0.98 -19.62 29.14
CA ALA A 243 -0.94 -20.40 30.39
C ALA A 243 -2.34 -20.79 30.91
#